data_AF-A0A920R9B0-F1
#
_entry.id   AF-A0A920R9B0-F1
#
_cell.length_a   1.000
_cell.length_b   1.000
_cell.length_c   1.000
_cell.angle_alpha   90.00
_cell.angle_beta   90.00
_cell.angle_gamma   90.00
#
_symmetry.space_group_name_H-M   'P 1'
#
loop_
_entity.id
_entity.type
_entity.pdbx_description
1 polymer ?
#
loop_
_entity_poly.entity_id
_entity_poly.type
_entity_poly.pdbx_seq_one_letter_code
_entity_poly.pdbx_strand_id
1 'polypeptide(L)'
;MNKRILIAGLSTLFVSLAAWNYFSIPLQPDWTDEQRQLLASLSLSALPELPADPSNTVADSELAAELGHALYFDTRLSGNGSVSCASCHKPELMFTDGLSLAVGTNIGPRHTPSLVGIAYSPWFYWDGRKDSQWSQALAPIETSHEHNTDRLSVTRIVAEDDRYRDLYESVFGSIPTIPLRPVSATPLGNEPQRTAWSELSPAQQKDVNQVFSNVGKAIAAYQRKIIPGRSRFDEYIDTLGQSSSNENGMFSSSEAAGLALFIGDAQCVTCHNGPLLTNNEFHNTGVLAISGQLPSMGRYDGIRQPEKIRLIV
;
A
#
# COMPACT_ATOMS: atom_id res chain seq x y z
N MET A 1 44.31 50.00 -16.85
CA MET A 1 43.26 48.96 -16.86
C MET A 1 42.94 48.53 -15.42
N ASN A 2 42.00 49.25 -14.79
CA ASN A 2 40.98 48.85 -13.82
C ASN A 2 41.28 48.04 -12.54
N LYS A 3 42.12 48.57 -11.64
CA LYS A 3 42.09 48.18 -10.20
C LYS A 3 40.73 48.49 -9.52
N ARG A 4 39.97 49.47 -10.03
CA ARG A 4 38.63 49.84 -9.50
C ARG A 4 37.54 48.78 -9.77
N ILE A 5 37.66 48.01 -10.85
CA ILE A 5 36.70 46.94 -11.16
C ILE A 5 36.94 45.71 -10.27
N LEU A 6 38.21 45.39 -9.97
CA LEU A 6 38.54 44.28 -9.09
C LEU A 6 38.03 44.50 -7.65
N ILE A 7 38.17 45.72 -7.12
CA ILE A 7 37.70 46.06 -5.76
C ILE A 7 36.17 46.01 -5.72
N ALA A 8 35.47 46.54 -6.73
CA ALA A 8 34.01 46.48 -6.78
C ALA A 8 33.47 45.04 -6.83
N GLY A 9 34.13 44.14 -7.57
CA GLY A 9 33.76 42.72 -7.66
C GLY A 9 34.03 41.92 -6.37
N LEU A 10 35.11 42.24 -5.65
CA LEU A 10 35.43 41.63 -4.35
C LEU A 10 34.46 42.11 -3.25
N SER A 11 34.07 43.39 -3.27
CA SER A 11 33.10 43.95 -2.32
C SER A 11 31.71 43.34 -2.49
N THR A 12 31.21 43.19 -3.72
CA THR A 12 29.91 42.55 -3.96
C THR A 12 29.92 41.06 -3.62
N LEU A 13 31.03 40.36 -3.87
CA LEU A 13 31.19 38.95 -3.48
C LEU A 13 31.24 38.78 -1.95
N PHE A 14 31.91 39.67 -1.22
CA PHE A 14 31.94 39.64 0.24
C PHE A 14 30.59 40.00 0.86
N VAL A 15 29.87 40.97 0.30
CA VAL A 15 28.52 41.33 0.77
C VAL A 15 27.52 40.22 0.47
N SER A 16 27.61 39.52 -0.66
CA SER A 16 26.72 38.39 -0.96
C SER A 16 27.05 37.14 -0.13
N LEU A 17 28.33 36.83 0.10
CA LEU A 17 28.76 35.76 1.01
C LEU A 17 28.40 36.08 2.46
N ALA A 18 28.56 37.33 2.90
CA ALA A 18 28.14 37.75 4.23
C ALA A 18 26.61 37.75 4.35
N ALA A 19 25.87 38.20 3.33
CA ALA A 19 24.41 38.15 3.35
C ALA A 19 23.90 36.70 3.42
N TRP A 20 24.50 35.78 2.66
CA TRP A 20 24.13 34.36 2.70
C TRP A 20 24.45 33.68 4.04
N ASN A 21 25.51 34.10 4.72
CA ASN A 21 25.91 33.53 6.01
C ASN A 21 25.29 34.24 7.23
N TYR A 22 24.83 35.49 7.10
CA TYR A 22 24.35 36.31 8.23
C TYR A 22 22.88 36.73 8.14
N PHE A 23 22.24 36.71 6.97
CA PHE A 23 20.78 36.79 6.89
C PHE A 23 20.21 35.38 6.99
N SER A 24 19.97 34.95 8.23
CA SER A 24 19.01 33.88 8.48
C SER A 24 17.65 34.40 8.02
N ILE A 25 17.20 34.00 6.83
CA ILE A 25 15.80 34.14 6.45
C ILE A 25 15.02 33.47 7.58
N PRO A 26 14.05 34.13 8.23
CA PRO A 26 13.19 33.44 9.18
C PRO A 26 12.44 32.37 8.40
N LEU A 27 12.94 31.14 8.48
CA LEU A 27 12.44 29.96 7.78
C LEU A 27 11.24 29.33 8.51
N GLN A 28 10.84 29.90 9.65
CA GLN A 28 9.61 29.52 10.32
C GLN A 28 8.48 30.37 9.72
N PRO A 29 7.55 29.75 8.97
CA PRO A 29 6.42 30.45 8.39
C PRO A 29 5.43 30.86 9.48
N ASP A 30 5.00 32.11 9.45
CA ASP A 30 3.82 32.56 10.20
C ASP A 30 2.57 32.05 9.48
N TRP A 31 1.99 30.95 9.97
CA TRP A 31 0.81 30.35 9.34
C TRP A 31 -0.43 31.25 9.47
N THR A 32 -1.13 31.50 8.37
CA THR A 32 -2.48 32.09 8.42
C THR A 32 -3.48 31.10 9.02
N ASP A 33 -4.65 31.59 9.44
CA ASP A 33 -5.70 30.72 9.99
C ASP A 33 -6.15 29.66 8.97
N GLU A 34 -6.24 30.03 7.68
CA GLU A 34 -6.56 29.09 6.60
C GLU A 34 -5.48 28.03 6.44
N GLN A 35 -4.20 28.42 6.53
CA GLN A 35 -3.09 27.47 6.47
C GLN A 35 -3.09 26.54 7.67
N ARG A 36 -3.36 27.03 8.89
CA ARG A 36 -3.50 26.18 10.08
C ARG A 36 -4.64 25.17 9.92
N GLN A 37 -5.77 25.58 9.36
CA GLN A 37 -6.88 24.67 9.09
C GLN A 37 -6.52 23.61 8.04
N LEU A 38 -5.86 24.01 6.95
CA LEU A 38 -5.36 23.07 5.95
C LEU A 38 -4.39 22.06 6.58
N LEU A 39 -3.42 22.54 7.35
CA LEU A 39 -2.44 21.70 8.04
C LEU A 39 -3.10 20.75 9.04
N ALA A 40 -4.11 21.20 9.78
CA ALA A 40 -4.92 20.35 10.66
C ALA A 40 -5.59 19.20 9.89
N SER A 41 -6.04 19.43 8.64
CA SER A 41 -6.63 18.39 7.80
C SER A 41 -5.63 17.33 7.30
N LEU A 42 -4.33 17.62 7.33
CA LEU A 42 -3.26 16.70 6.93
C LEU A 42 -2.81 15.76 8.05
N SER A 43 -3.15 16.07 9.31
CA SER A 43 -2.79 15.28 10.48
C SER A 43 -3.69 14.05 10.64
N LEU A 44 -3.15 12.96 11.17
CA LEU A 44 -3.89 11.77 11.53
C LEU A 44 -4.96 12.03 12.61
N SER A 45 -4.89 13.15 13.33
CA SER A 45 -5.98 13.60 14.20
C SER A 45 -7.29 13.84 13.42
N ALA A 46 -7.21 14.09 12.11
CA ALA A 46 -8.35 14.23 11.20
C ALA A 46 -8.72 12.92 10.45
N LEU A 47 -8.02 11.81 10.72
CA LEU A 47 -8.34 10.51 10.12
C LEU A 47 -9.70 10.03 10.63
N PRO A 48 -10.69 9.80 9.76
CA PRO A 48 -11.97 9.25 10.19
C PRO A 48 -11.81 7.82 10.71
N GLU A 49 -12.83 7.34 11.41
CA GLU A 49 -12.96 5.92 11.71
C GLU A 49 -12.86 5.09 10.42
N LEU A 50 -12.30 3.90 10.55
CA LEU A 50 -12.09 3.02 9.41
C LEU A 50 -13.44 2.69 8.75
N PRO A 51 -13.63 2.94 7.45
CA PRO A 51 -14.91 2.70 6.79
C PRO A 51 -15.23 1.20 6.77
N ALA A 52 -16.51 0.86 6.90
CA ALA A 52 -16.97 -0.52 6.75
C ALA A 52 -16.65 -1.07 5.34
N ASP A 53 -16.30 -2.36 5.24
CA ASP A 53 -16.11 -3.04 3.95
C ASP A 53 -17.40 -3.81 3.58
N PRO A 54 -18.23 -3.30 2.65
CA PRO A 54 -19.48 -3.96 2.28
C PRO A 54 -19.25 -5.28 1.52
N SER A 55 -18.04 -5.55 1.03
CA SER A 55 -17.70 -6.76 0.29
C SER A 55 -17.17 -7.88 1.18
N ASN A 56 -16.89 -7.60 2.45
CA ASN A 56 -16.30 -8.53 3.40
C ASN A 56 -17.02 -8.49 4.76
N THR A 57 -17.97 -9.41 4.94
CA THR A 57 -18.75 -9.52 6.19
C THR A 57 -17.93 -9.89 7.43
N VAL A 58 -16.68 -10.33 7.25
CA VAL A 58 -15.77 -10.68 8.35
C VAL A 58 -14.61 -9.70 8.50
N ALA A 59 -14.69 -8.54 7.84
CA ALA A 59 -13.64 -7.52 7.81
C ALA A 59 -13.13 -7.10 9.19
N ASP A 60 -14.03 -7.00 10.18
CA ASP A 60 -13.70 -6.56 11.54
C ASP A 60 -13.74 -7.73 12.55
N SER A 61 -13.73 -8.99 12.09
CA SER A 61 -13.70 -10.17 12.96
C SER A 61 -12.28 -10.46 13.45
N GLU A 62 -12.09 -10.55 14.77
CA GLU A 62 -10.79 -10.93 15.37
C GLU A 62 -10.34 -12.32 14.95
N LEU A 63 -11.27 -13.29 14.86
CA LEU A 63 -10.96 -14.66 14.44
C LEU A 63 -10.55 -14.70 12.95
N ALA A 64 -11.18 -13.89 12.10
CA ALA A 64 -10.78 -13.78 10.70
C ALA A 64 -9.40 -13.12 10.58
N ALA A 65 -9.13 -12.09 11.39
CA ALA A 65 -7.82 -11.45 11.45
C ALA A 65 -6.74 -12.38 12.00
N GLU A 66 -7.05 -13.27 12.94
CA GLU A 66 -6.11 -14.29 13.43
C GLU A 66 -5.72 -15.28 12.33
N LEU A 67 -6.71 -15.81 11.59
CA LEU A 67 -6.45 -16.65 10.42
C LEU A 67 -5.65 -15.90 9.36
N GLY A 68 -6.05 -14.66 9.05
CA GLY A 68 -5.37 -13.78 8.11
C GLY A 68 -3.92 -13.52 8.47
N HIS A 69 -3.65 -13.22 9.74
CA HIS A 69 -2.31 -13.03 10.26
C HIS A 69 -1.49 -14.30 10.10
N ALA A 70 -2.04 -15.47 10.44
CA ALA A 70 -1.30 -16.73 10.31
C ALA A 70 -0.96 -17.04 8.85
N LEU A 71 -1.88 -16.78 7.91
CA LEU A 71 -1.66 -16.94 6.47
C LEU A 71 -0.67 -15.92 5.91
N TYR A 72 -0.67 -14.69 6.42
CA TYR A 72 0.20 -13.60 5.96
C TYR A 72 1.70 -13.93 6.03
N PHE A 73 2.09 -14.70 7.05
CA PHE A 73 3.48 -15.10 7.29
C PHE A 73 3.81 -16.50 6.74
N ASP A 74 2.84 -17.25 6.22
CA ASP A 74 3.03 -18.64 5.80
C ASP A 74 3.63 -18.76 4.40
N THR A 75 4.85 -19.31 4.32
CA THR A 75 5.55 -19.50 3.04
C THR A 75 5.02 -20.69 2.23
N ARG A 76 4.22 -21.58 2.84
CA ARG A 76 3.53 -22.68 2.12
C ARG A 76 2.55 -22.14 1.06
N LEU A 77 2.13 -20.89 1.19
CA LEU A 77 1.32 -20.18 0.17
C LEU A 77 2.11 -19.77 -1.07
N SER A 78 3.36 -20.20 -1.22
CA SER A 78 4.14 -20.03 -2.45
C SER A 78 4.54 -21.36 -3.07
N GLY A 79 4.59 -21.41 -4.40
CA GLY A 79 4.91 -22.63 -5.14
C GLY A 79 6.33 -23.17 -4.89
N ASN A 80 7.23 -22.34 -4.36
CA ASN A 80 8.59 -22.74 -3.96
C ASN A 80 8.77 -22.87 -2.44
N GLY A 81 7.73 -22.63 -1.64
CA GLY A 81 7.76 -22.72 -0.19
C GLY A 81 8.60 -21.64 0.52
N SER A 82 9.01 -20.56 -0.18
CA SER A 82 9.94 -19.56 0.35
C SER A 82 9.38 -18.13 0.40
N VAL A 83 8.19 -17.88 -0.13
CA VAL A 83 7.58 -16.55 -0.23
C VAL A 83 6.27 -16.53 0.55
N SER A 84 6.09 -15.49 1.36
CA SER A 84 4.83 -15.13 2.03
C SER A 84 4.51 -13.66 1.78
N CYS A 85 3.34 -13.18 2.20
CA CYS A 85 3.01 -11.77 2.08
C CYS A 85 4.06 -10.89 2.80
N ALA A 86 4.54 -11.34 3.96
CA ALA A 86 5.58 -10.68 4.74
C ALA A 86 6.95 -10.64 4.06
N SER A 87 7.19 -11.41 2.99
CA SER A 87 8.46 -11.36 2.25
C SER A 87 8.62 -10.04 1.49
N CYS A 88 7.53 -9.49 0.96
CA CYS A 88 7.49 -8.22 0.25
C CYS A 88 6.92 -7.08 1.12
N HIS A 89 6.01 -7.39 2.04
CA HIS A 89 5.37 -6.39 2.91
C HIS A 89 5.86 -6.56 4.35
N LYS A 90 7.08 -6.08 4.64
CA LYS A 90 7.75 -6.33 5.91
C LYS A 90 7.29 -5.36 7.00
N PRO A 91 6.78 -5.81 8.16
CA PRO A 91 6.35 -4.91 9.23
C PRO A 91 7.42 -3.89 9.65
N GLU A 92 8.69 -4.29 9.71
CA GLU A 92 9.82 -3.44 10.09
C GLU A 92 10.16 -2.35 9.06
N LEU A 93 9.64 -2.46 7.84
CA LEU A 93 9.78 -1.47 6.77
C LEU A 93 8.44 -0.85 6.40
N MET A 94 7.56 -0.64 7.38
CA MET A 94 6.22 -0.07 7.17
C MET A 94 5.44 -0.84 6.10
N PHE A 95 5.53 -2.17 6.12
CA PHE A 95 4.87 -3.07 5.18
C PHE A 95 5.27 -2.87 3.71
N THR A 96 6.54 -2.50 3.48
CA THR A 96 7.23 -2.51 2.18
C THR A 96 8.42 -3.48 2.22
N ASP A 97 9.20 -3.59 1.13
CA ASP A 97 10.44 -4.39 1.06
C ASP A 97 11.72 -3.54 0.99
N GLY A 98 11.60 -2.22 0.81
CA GLY A 98 12.72 -1.31 0.60
C GLY A 98 13.43 -1.47 -0.76
N LEU A 99 12.82 -2.16 -1.73
CA LEU A 99 13.41 -2.45 -3.03
C LEU A 99 12.79 -1.60 -4.14
N SER A 100 13.55 -1.35 -5.21
CA SER A 100 13.02 -0.67 -6.40
C SER A 100 12.02 -1.52 -7.17
N LEU A 101 12.15 -2.85 -7.10
CA LEU A 101 11.25 -3.82 -7.70
C LEU A 101 11.03 -4.96 -6.71
N ALA A 102 9.79 -5.44 -6.62
CA ALA A 102 9.41 -6.55 -5.76
C ALA A 102 10.17 -7.83 -6.16
N VAL A 103 10.55 -8.63 -5.16
CA VAL A 103 11.21 -9.93 -5.36
C VAL A 103 10.38 -11.01 -4.65
N GLY A 104 9.58 -11.74 -5.43
CA GLY A 104 8.88 -12.93 -4.98
C GLY A 104 9.61 -14.19 -5.44
N THR A 105 8.87 -15.12 -6.04
CA THR A 105 9.47 -16.28 -6.75
C THR A 105 10.31 -15.84 -7.95
N ASN A 106 10.03 -14.65 -8.50
CA ASN A 106 10.86 -13.95 -9.47
C ASN A 106 10.80 -12.42 -9.22
N ILE A 107 11.55 -11.64 -10.00
CA ILE A 107 11.48 -10.17 -9.95
C ILE A 107 10.21 -9.69 -10.64
N GLY A 108 9.43 -8.86 -9.94
CA GLY A 108 8.23 -8.22 -10.45
C GLY A 108 8.48 -6.89 -11.19
N PRO A 109 7.49 -6.36 -11.91
CA PRO A 109 7.66 -5.17 -12.75
C PRO A 109 7.47 -3.85 -11.99
N ARG A 110 7.12 -3.88 -10.69
CA ARG A 110 6.80 -2.71 -9.88
C ARG A 110 7.37 -2.85 -8.48
N HIS A 111 7.55 -1.71 -7.81
CA HIS A 111 7.88 -1.67 -6.39
C HIS A 111 6.67 -2.06 -5.53
N THR A 112 6.95 -2.57 -4.33
CA THR A 112 5.94 -3.00 -3.37
C THR A 112 5.37 -1.77 -2.62
N PRO A 113 4.07 -1.44 -2.76
CA PRO A 113 3.46 -0.37 -1.98
C PRO A 113 3.33 -0.76 -0.50
N SER A 114 3.29 0.22 0.38
CA SER A 114 2.99 -0.01 1.80
C SER A 114 1.56 -0.53 1.97
N LEU A 115 1.35 -1.40 2.97
CA LEU A 115 0.01 -1.79 3.43
C LEU A 115 -0.51 -0.93 4.59
N VAL A 116 0.27 0.04 5.08
CA VAL A 116 -0.16 0.92 6.17
C VAL A 116 -1.32 1.80 5.72
N GLY A 117 -2.44 1.72 6.42
CA GLY A 117 -3.66 2.45 6.09
C GLY A 117 -4.37 1.97 4.82
N ILE A 118 -4.00 0.81 4.27
CA ILE A 118 -4.53 0.32 2.99
C ILE A 118 -6.05 0.17 2.99
N ALA A 119 -6.64 -0.10 4.15
CA ALA A 119 -8.07 -0.28 4.32
C ALA A 119 -8.90 1.01 4.15
N TYR A 120 -8.25 2.18 4.11
CA TYR A 120 -8.91 3.45 3.74
C TYR A 120 -8.96 3.67 2.22
N SER A 121 -8.24 2.86 1.43
CA SER A 121 -8.17 3.06 -0.01
C SER A 121 -9.38 2.44 -0.74
N PRO A 122 -10.02 3.17 -1.67
CA PRO A 122 -11.10 2.64 -2.49
C PRO A 122 -10.60 1.78 -3.66
N TRP A 123 -9.31 1.85 -4.00
CA TRP A 123 -8.72 1.15 -5.14
C TRP A 123 -7.39 0.52 -4.74
N PHE A 124 -7.15 -0.72 -5.19
CA PHE A 124 -5.93 -1.45 -4.86
C PHE A 124 -5.06 -1.69 -6.10
N TYR A 125 -3.74 -1.75 -5.86
CA TYR A 125 -2.65 -1.62 -6.85
C TYR A 125 -2.44 -0.21 -7.42
N TRP A 126 -1.24 0.01 -7.96
CA TRP A 126 -0.84 1.24 -8.69
C TRP A 126 -1.78 1.64 -9.83
N ASP A 127 -2.51 0.70 -10.41
CA ASP A 127 -3.46 0.94 -11.51
C ASP A 127 -4.92 0.85 -11.08
N GLY A 128 -5.17 0.58 -9.80
CA GLY A 128 -6.51 0.47 -9.22
C GLY A 128 -7.39 -0.62 -9.85
N ARG A 129 -6.79 -1.69 -10.39
CA ARG A 129 -7.53 -2.76 -11.07
C ARG A 129 -8.40 -3.62 -10.13
N LYS A 130 -8.32 -3.39 -8.83
CA LYS A 130 -9.12 -4.04 -7.78
C LYS A 130 -9.86 -2.98 -6.99
N ASP A 131 -11.11 -3.28 -6.67
CA ASP A 131 -12.06 -2.45 -5.93
C ASP A 131 -12.39 -3.03 -4.53
N SER A 132 -11.76 -4.14 -4.16
CA SER A 132 -11.94 -4.80 -2.88
C SER A 132 -10.62 -5.35 -2.37
N GLN A 133 -10.35 -5.16 -1.09
CA GLN A 133 -9.07 -5.51 -0.48
C GLN A 133 -8.83 -7.02 -0.50
N TRP A 134 -9.85 -7.80 -0.17
CA TRP A 134 -9.76 -9.26 -0.17
C TRP A 134 -9.47 -9.83 -1.56
N SER A 135 -10.01 -9.22 -2.63
CA SER A 135 -9.72 -9.68 -3.99
C SER A 135 -8.32 -9.26 -4.47
N GLN A 136 -7.76 -8.18 -3.92
CA GLN A 136 -6.36 -7.84 -4.12
C GLN A 136 -5.45 -8.85 -3.41
N ALA A 137 -5.75 -9.24 -2.17
CA ALA A 137 -4.93 -10.18 -1.41
C ALA A 137 -4.76 -11.55 -2.09
N LEU A 138 -5.71 -11.95 -2.94
CA LEU A 138 -5.67 -13.22 -3.69
C LEU A 138 -4.81 -13.19 -4.95
N ALA A 139 -4.72 -12.04 -5.61
CA ALA A 139 -4.03 -11.95 -6.89
C ALA A 139 -2.52 -12.30 -6.82
N PRO A 140 -1.77 -11.91 -5.76
CA PRO A 140 -0.39 -12.34 -5.56
C PRO A 140 -0.17 -13.85 -5.52
N ILE A 141 -1.14 -14.56 -4.95
CA ILE A 141 -1.06 -16.00 -4.71
C ILE A 141 -0.90 -16.77 -6.04
N GLU A 142 -1.65 -16.37 -7.07
CA GLU A 142 -1.63 -17.02 -8.40
C GLU A 142 -0.71 -16.29 -9.41
N THR A 143 0.01 -15.24 -8.99
CA THR A 143 0.90 -14.48 -9.88
C THR A 143 2.29 -15.13 -9.97
N SER A 144 2.76 -15.40 -11.18
CA SER A 144 3.94 -16.25 -11.44
C SER A 144 5.28 -15.71 -10.93
N HIS A 145 5.39 -14.40 -10.71
CA HIS A 145 6.58 -13.75 -10.14
C HIS A 145 6.41 -13.36 -8.67
N GLU A 146 5.25 -13.62 -8.06
CA GLU A 146 4.98 -13.31 -6.66
C GLU A 146 4.98 -14.61 -5.84
N HIS A 147 3.83 -15.21 -5.54
CA HIS A 147 3.76 -16.48 -4.82
C HIS A 147 3.81 -17.70 -5.76
N ASN A 148 3.31 -17.58 -6.99
CA ASN A 148 3.30 -18.63 -8.00
C ASN A 148 2.75 -19.98 -7.52
N THR A 149 1.61 -19.98 -6.81
CA THR A 149 0.85 -21.19 -6.46
C THR A 149 -0.53 -21.16 -7.15
N ASP A 150 -1.43 -22.04 -6.73
CA ASP A 150 -2.80 -22.13 -7.26
C ASP A 150 -3.85 -22.25 -6.15
N ARG A 151 -5.08 -21.82 -6.44
CA ARG A 151 -6.19 -21.82 -5.47
C ARG A 151 -6.57 -23.19 -4.91
N LEU A 152 -6.37 -24.30 -5.65
CA LEU A 152 -6.64 -25.63 -5.12
C LEU A 152 -5.57 -26.02 -4.10
N SER A 153 -4.29 -25.75 -4.38
CA SER A 153 -3.19 -25.94 -3.43
C SER A 153 -3.40 -25.15 -2.14
N VAL A 154 -3.83 -23.88 -2.23
CA VAL A 154 -4.13 -23.04 -1.05
C VAL A 154 -5.28 -23.62 -0.24
N THR A 155 -6.35 -24.04 -0.92
CA THR A 155 -7.50 -24.67 -0.28
C THR A 155 -7.12 -25.96 0.46
N ARG A 156 -6.18 -26.75 -0.07
CA ARG A 156 -5.63 -27.92 0.63
C ARG A 156 -4.88 -27.55 1.89
N ILE A 157 -4.02 -26.53 1.84
CA ILE A 157 -3.25 -26.08 3.01
C ILE A 157 -4.22 -25.72 4.14
N VAL A 158 -5.28 -24.96 3.85
CA VAL A 158 -6.29 -24.57 4.84
C VAL A 158 -7.07 -25.77 5.37
N ALA A 159 -7.35 -26.76 4.53
CA ALA A 159 -8.06 -27.97 4.95
C ALA A 159 -7.17 -28.93 5.75
N GLU A 160 -5.95 -29.17 5.33
CA GLU A 160 -5.11 -30.25 5.86
C GLU A 160 -4.32 -29.82 7.11
N ASP A 161 -4.16 -28.52 7.35
CA ASP A 161 -3.58 -27.97 8.58
C ASP A 161 -4.67 -27.81 9.66
N ASP A 162 -4.57 -28.57 10.75
CA ASP A 162 -5.57 -28.58 11.83
C ASP A 162 -5.84 -27.17 12.38
N ARG A 163 -4.79 -26.34 12.56
CA ARG A 163 -4.96 -24.98 13.07
C ARG A 163 -5.73 -24.11 12.07
N TYR A 164 -5.42 -24.22 10.79
CA TYR A 164 -6.13 -23.42 9.78
C TYR A 164 -7.56 -23.88 9.58
N ARG A 165 -7.82 -25.19 9.63
CA ARG A 165 -9.17 -25.73 9.59
C ARG A 165 -9.99 -25.20 10.77
N ASP A 166 -9.49 -25.30 11.99
CA ASP A 166 -10.20 -24.84 13.18
C ASP A 166 -10.53 -23.34 13.14
N LEU A 167 -9.55 -22.51 12.76
CA LEU A 167 -9.74 -21.06 12.60
C LEU A 167 -10.72 -20.73 11.45
N TYR A 168 -10.60 -21.43 10.32
CA TYR A 168 -11.50 -21.27 9.19
C TYR A 168 -12.94 -21.60 9.57
N GLU A 169 -13.16 -22.76 10.20
CA GLU A 169 -14.50 -23.23 10.54
C GLU A 169 -15.16 -22.38 11.63
N SER A 170 -14.36 -21.79 12.51
CA SER A 170 -14.83 -20.81 13.51
C SER A 170 -15.36 -19.51 12.91
N VAL A 171 -14.95 -19.17 11.67
CA VAL A 171 -15.31 -17.91 11.00
C VAL A 171 -16.33 -18.14 9.88
N PHE A 172 -16.11 -19.16 9.06
CA PHE A 172 -16.83 -19.38 7.79
C PHE A 172 -17.74 -20.62 7.81
N GLY A 173 -17.74 -21.38 8.90
CA GLY A 173 -18.41 -22.67 8.99
C GLY A 173 -17.61 -23.81 8.34
N SER A 174 -18.19 -25.01 8.31
CA SER A 174 -17.51 -26.24 7.90
C SER A 174 -16.80 -26.12 6.55
N ILE A 175 -15.56 -26.59 6.49
CA ILE A 175 -14.80 -26.56 5.24
C ILE A 175 -15.37 -27.61 4.26
N PRO A 176 -15.55 -27.26 2.97
CA PRO A 176 -15.97 -28.22 1.97
C PRO A 176 -15.00 -29.41 1.84
N THR A 177 -15.48 -30.51 1.27
CA THR A 177 -14.62 -31.65 0.97
C THR A 177 -13.71 -31.31 -0.21
N ILE A 178 -12.40 -31.29 0.03
CA ILE A 178 -11.42 -30.96 -1.01
C ILE A 178 -11.16 -32.20 -1.88
N PRO A 179 -11.22 -32.10 -3.22
CA PRO A 179 -10.96 -33.25 -4.10
C PRO A 179 -9.57 -33.83 -3.83
N LEU A 180 -9.35 -35.14 -3.98
CA LEU A 180 -8.01 -35.74 -3.84
C LEU A 180 -7.15 -35.55 -5.10
N ARG A 181 -7.79 -35.45 -6.27
CA ARG A 181 -7.16 -35.18 -7.56
C ARG A 181 -8.04 -34.22 -8.37
N PRO A 182 -7.44 -33.33 -9.19
CA PRO A 182 -6.01 -33.04 -9.30
C PRO A 182 -5.41 -32.45 -8.00
N VAL A 183 -4.09 -32.45 -7.85
CA VAL A 183 -3.43 -31.87 -6.65
C VAL A 183 -3.22 -30.36 -6.75
N SER A 184 -3.19 -29.83 -7.98
CA SER A 184 -3.02 -28.41 -8.33
C SER A 184 -4.00 -28.09 -9.45
N ALA A 185 -4.75 -26.99 -9.32
CA ALA A 185 -5.70 -26.54 -10.33
C ALA A 185 -6.06 -25.07 -10.13
N THR A 186 -6.09 -24.32 -11.23
CA THR A 186 -6.52 -22.92 -11.25
C THR A 186 -6.95 -22.52 -12.66
N PRO A 187 -7.96 -21.63 -12.81
CA PRO A 187 -8.29 -21.06 -14.11
C PRO A 187 -7.26 -20.04 -14.61
N LEU A 188 -6.33 -19.56 -13.75
CA LEU A 188 -5.38 -18.48 -14.07
C LEU A 188 -3.94 -18.95 -14.34
N GLY A 189 -3.67 -20.24 -14.12
CA GLY A 189 -2.33 -20.81 -14.21
C GLY A 189 -1.91 -21.22 -15.63
N ASN A 190 -0.92 -22.11 -15.71
CA ASN A 190 -0.46 -22.70 -16.97
C ASN A 190 -1.50 -23.67 -17.59
N GLU A 191 -1.24 -24.14 -18.80
CA GLU A 191 -2.18 -25.01 -19.52
C GLU A 191 -2.55 -26.29 -18.73
N PRO A 192 -1.59 -27.07 -18.17
CA PRO A 192 -1.92 -28.19 -17.29
C PRO A 192 -2.86 -27.83 -16.13
N GLN A 193 -2.61 -26.70 -15.46
CA GLN A 193 -3.44 -26.25 -14.33
C GLN A 193 -4.85 -25.86 -14.76
N ARG A 194 -5.00 -25.23 -15.93
CA ARG A 194 -6.32 -24.85 -16.48
C ARG A 194 -7.11 -26.06 -16.98
N THR A 195 -6.43 -27.05 -17.55
CA THR A 195 -7.04 -28.34 -17.91
C THR A 195 -7.52 -29.07 -16.66
N ALA A 196 -6.65 -29.20 -15.66
CA ALA A 196 -6.98 -29.80 -14.36
C ALA A 196 -8.16 -29.07 -13.67
N TRP A 197 -8.22 -27.74 -13.77
CA TRP A 197 -9.36 -26.95 -13.29
C TRP A 197 -10.66 -27.29 -14.01
N SER A 198 -10.60 -27.42 -15.34
CA SER A 198 -11.77 -27.70 -16.18
C SER A 198 -12.32 -29.12 -15.99
N GLU A 199 -11.49 -30.04 -15.46
CA GLU A 199 -11.89 -31.41 -15.09
C GLU A 199 -12.66 -31.47 -13.75
N LEU A 200 -12.51 -30.46 -12.88
CA LEU A 200 -13.31 -30.36 -11.65
C LEU A 200 -14.78 -30.13 -12.01
N SER A 201 -15.67 -30.82 -11.29
CA SER A 201 -17.11 -30.53 -11.40
C SER A 201 -17.41 -29.08 -11.00
N PRO A 202 -18.51 -28.49 -11.51
CA PRO A 202 -18.90 -27.13 -11.12
C PRO A 202 -19.05 -26.92 -9.60
N ALA A 203 -19.49 -27.94 -8.87
CA ALA A 203 -19.57 -27.90 -7.41
C ALA A 203 -18.18 -27.82 -6.76
N GLN A 204 -17.23 -28.63 -7.21
CA GLN A 204 -15.85 -28.57 -6.71
C GLN A 204 -15.16 -27.24 -7.03
N GLN A 205 -15.36 -26.71 -8.25
CA GLN A 205 -14.83 -25.38 -8.61
C GLN A 205 -15.39 -24.29 -7.68
N LYS A 206 -16.70 -24.36 -7.40
CA LYS A 206 -17.37 -23.44 -6.46
C LYS A 206 -16.80 -23.56 -5.04
N ASP A 207 -16.63 -24.78 -4.53
CA ASP A 207 -16.11 -25.02 -3.18
C ASP A 207 -14.68 -24.48 -3.04
N VAL A 208 -13.82 -24.75 -4.03
CA VAL A 208 -12.44 -24.23 -4.06
C VAL A 208 -12.43 -22.71 -4.13
N ASN A 209 -13.27 -22.11 -5.00
CA ASN A 209 -13.38 -20.66 -5.09
C ASN A 209 -13.90 -20.03 -3.79
N GLN A 210 -14.82 -20.70 -3.08
CA GLN A 210 -15.35 -20.22 -1.80
C GLN A 210 -14.28 -20.20 -0.72
N VAL A 211 -13.52 -21.29 -0.56
CA VAL A 211 -12.41 -21.36 0.40
C VAL A 211 -11.34 -20.33 0.05
N PHE A 212 -10.97 -20.24 -1.23
CA PHE A 212 -10.01 -19.25 -1.70
C PHE A 212 -10.46 -17.81 -1.44
N SER A 213 -11.74 -17.49 -1.69
CA SER A 213 -12.30 -16.17 -1.37
C SER A 213 -12.26 -15.87 0.13
N ASN A 214 -12.56 -16.86 0.97
CA ASN A 214 -12.52 -16.74 2.42
C ASN A 214 -11.09 -16.51 2.95
N VAL A 215 -10.08 -17.15 2.34
CA VAL A 215 -8.66 -16.86 2.60
C VAL A 215 -8.34 -15.38 2.34
N GLY A 216 -8.78 -14.84 1.21
CA GLY A 216 -8.58 -13.42 0.89
C GLY A 216 -9.26 -12.50 1.90
N LYS A 217 -10.48 -12.86 2.34
CA LYS A 217 -11.24 -12.10 3.34
C LYS A 217 -10.59 -12.12 4.72
N ALA A 218 -10.02 -13.25 5.13
CA ALA A 218 -9.26 -13.38 6.37
C ALA A 218 -7.99 -12.51 6.32
N ILE A 219 -7.20 -12.60 5.24
CA ILE A 219 -6.01 -11.75 5.05
C ILE A 219 -6.38 -10.26 5.07
N ALA A 220 -7.47 -9.87 4.40
CA ALA A 220 -7.95 -8.49 4.43
C ALA A 220 -8.37 -8.03 5.84
N ALA A 221 -9.00 -8.91 6.64
CA ALA A 221 -9.35 -8.60 8.03
C ALA A 221 -8.10 -8.34 8.90
N TYR A 222 -7.02 -9.11 8.69
CA TYR A 222 -5.74 -8.80 9.31
C TYR A 222 -5.18 -7.46 8.84
N GLN A 223 -5.15 -7.23 7.53
CA GLN A 223 -4.58 -6.01 6.96
C GLN A 223 -5.37 -4.75 7.35
N ARG A 224 -6.68 -4.83 7.65
CA ARG A 224 -7.47 -3.73 8.23
C ARG A 224 -6.92 -3.21 9.56
N LYS A 225 -6.20 -4.05 10.31
CA LYS A 225 -5.55 -3.67 11.57
C LYS A 225 -4.21 -2.96 11.37
N ILE A 226 -3.72 -2.85 10.14
CA ILE A 226 -2.48 -2.15 9.81
C ILE A 226 -2.81 -0.66 9.60
N ILE A 227 -3.12 0.04 10.69
CA ILE A 227 -3.42 1.48 10.69
C ILE A 227 -2.15 2.34 10.80
N PRO A 228 -2.14 3.56 10.22
CA PRO A 228 -1.02 4.49 10.36
C PRO A 228 -0.83 4.93 11.81
N GLY A 229 0.43 4.98 12.24
CA GLY A 229 0.83 5.53 13.53
C GLY A 229 1.10 7.02 13.45
N ARG A 230 0.90 7.73 14.57
CA ARG A 230 1.28 9.14 14.71
C ARG A 230 2.78 9.34 14.53
N SER A 231 3.14 10.49 14.00
CA SER A 231 4.50 10.94 13.74
C SER A 231 4.76 12.30 14.37
N ARG A 232 6.02 12.76 14.33
CA ARG A 232 6.40 14.12 14.75
C ARG A 232 5.66 15.22 13.97
N PHE A 233 5.23 14.93 12.73
CA PHE A 233 4.40 15.86 11.97
C PHE A 233 3.05 16.07 12.66
N ASP A 234 2.37 15.01 13.07
CA ASP A 234 1.07 15.09 13.74
C ASP A 234 1.17 15.84 15.06
N GLU A 235 2.22 15.57 15.85
CA GLU A 235 2.49 16.29 17.10
C GLU A 235 2.74 17.79 16.85
N TYR A 236 3.48 18.14 15.81
CA TYR A 236 3.69 19.54 15.42
C TYR A 236 2.36 20.22 15.05
N ILE A 237 1.51 19.57 14.26
CA ILE A 237 0.18 20.11 13.90
C ILE A 237 -0.69 20.34 15.14
N ASP A 238 -0.66 19.45 16.13
CA ASP A 238 -1.41 19.63 17.38
C ASP A 238 -0.98 20.91 18.14
N THR A 239 0.29 21.31 18.04
CA THR A 239 0.78 22.56 18.66
C THR A 239 0.26 23.82 17.96
N LEU A 240 0.08 23.76 16.63
CA LEU A 240 -0.45 24.88 15.86
C LEU A 240 -1.91 25.21 16.19
N GLY A 241 -2.65 24.23 16.71
CA GLY A 241 -4.05 24.37 17.15
C GLY A 241 -4.21 24.92 18.57
N GLN A 242 -3.13 25.05 19.35
CA GLN A 242 -3.17 25.57 20.72
C GLN A 242 -2.65 27.01 20.76
N SER A 243 -3.48 27.96 21.18
CA SER A 243 -3.17 29.40 21.19
C SER A 243 -2.07 29.85 22.18
N SER A 244 -1.20 28.96 22.66
CA SER A 244 -0.17 29.32 23.65
C SER A 244 1.14 28.54 23.49
N SER A 245 2.12 29.20 22.89
CA SER A 245 3.51 29.29 23.38
C SER A 245 4.25 27.98 23.69
N ASN A 246 4.60 27.22 22.65
CA ASN A 246 5.95 26.68 22.45
C ASN A 246 6.05 26.01 21.08
N GLU A 247 6.04 26.83 20.02
CA GLU A 247 6.31 26.37 18.63
C GLU A 247 7.78 25.94 18.45
N ASN A 248 8.64 26.31 19.40
CA ASN A 248 10.08 26.13 19.32
C ASN A 248 10.51 24.70 19.64
N GLY A 249 10.82 23.92 18.61
CA GLY A 249 11.71 22.75 18.70
C GLY A 249 11.17 21.43 18.16
N MET A 250 9.88 21.33 17.81
CA MET A 250 9.32 20.08 17.25
C MET A 250 9.59 19.94 15.75
N PHE A 251 9.56 21.04 15.01
CA PHE A 251 10.03 21.08 13.63
C PHE A 251 11.26 21.98 13.49
N SER A 252 12.24 21.48 12.73
CA SER A 252 13.34 22.31 12.26
C SER A 252 12.84 23.38 11.29
N SER A 253 13.61 24.44 11.14
CA SER A 253 13.35 25.49 10.15
C SER A 253 13.24 24.96 8.72
N SER A 254 14.03 23.94 8.38
CA SER A 254 13.99 23.32 7.06
C SER A 254 12.71 22.51 6.84
N GLU A 255 12.21 21.81 7.86
CA GLU A 255 10.95 21.09 7.77
C GLU A 255 9.75 22.04 7.64
N ALA A 256 9.73 23.12 8.42
CA ALA A 256 8.67 24.12 8.33
C ALA A 256 8.66 24.84 6.97
N ALA A 257 9.83 25.19 6.43
CA ALA A 257 9.95 25.74 5.09
C ALA A 257 9.53 24.74 4.00
N GLY A 258 9.87 23.46 4.14
CA GLY A 258 9.44 22.39 3.23
C GLY A 258 7.92 22.21 3.24
N LEU A 259 7.30 22.28 4.42
CA LEU A 259 5.85 22.24 4.57
C LEU A 259 5.18 23.45 3.92
N ALA A 260 5.76 24.64 4.04
CA ALA A 260 5.24 25.85 3.40
C ALA A 260 5.25 25.73 1.87
N LEU A 261 6.31 25.15 1.29
CA LEU A 261 6.36 24.82 -0.13
C LEU A 261 5.27 23.80 -0.50
N PHE A 262 5.13 22.73 0.29
CA PHE A 262 4.20 21.63 0.04
C PHE A 262 2.73 22.10 -0.07
N ILE A 263 2.30 22.98 0.84
CA ILE A 263 0.93 23.52 0.84
C ILE A 263 0.76 24.78 -0.02
N GLY A 264 1.85 25.42 -0.43
CA GLY A 264 1.87 26.67 -1.17
C GLY A 264 2.38 26.47 -2.59
N ASP A 265 3.53 27.09 -2.90
CA ASP A 265 4.05 27.26 -4.26
C ASP A 265 4.30 25.95 -5.02
N ALA A 266 4.62 24.84 -4.33
CA ALA A 266 4.84 23.54 -4.97
C ALA A 266 3.53 22.78 -5.27
N GLN A 267 2.41 23.23 -4.69
CA GLN A 267 1.06 22.69 -4.90
C GLN A 267 0.92 21.17 -4.67
N CYS A 268 1.82 20.56 -3.89
CA CYS A 268 1.81 19.12 -3.63
C CYS A 268 0.49 18.66 -3.00
N VAL A 269 -0.10 19.52 -2.15
CA VAL A 269 -1.38 19.30 -1.48
C VAL A 269 -2.58 19.12 -2.42
N THR A 270 -2.45 19.47 -3.71
CA THR A 270 -3.52 19.24 -4.70
C THR A 270 -3.85 17.76 -4.84
N CYS A 271 -2.83 16.89 -4.76
CA CYS A 271 -2.99 15.43 -4.87
C CYS A 271 -2.65 14.72 -3.55
N HIS A 272 -1.73 15.28 -2.76
CA HIS A 272 -1.28 14.73 -1.48
C HIS A 272 -1.92 15.48 -0.31
N ASN A 273 -3.19 15.21 -0.06
CA ASN A 273 -3.98 15.86 0.98
C ASN A 273 -4.65 14.87 1.92
N GLY A 274 -5.32 15.42 2.92
CA GLY A 274 -5.97 14.66 3.96
C GLY A 274 -4.97 13.93 4.87
N PRO A 275 -5.49 13.19 5.86
CA PRO A 275 -4.70 12.54 6.91
C PRO A 275 -3.76 11.43 6.39
N LEU A 276 -4.00 10.92 5.17
CA LEU A 276 -3.18 9.90 4.53
C LEU A 276 -2.27 10.46 3.42
N LEU A 277 -2.26 11.79 3.24
CA LEU A 277 -1.50 12.48 2.19
C LEU A 277 -1.76 11.91 0.78
N THR A 278 -3.02 11.58 0.51
CA THR A 278 -3.53 11.08 -0.76
C THR A 278 -4.99 11.45 -0.92
N ASN A 279 -5.37 11.93 -2.10
CA ASN A 279 -6.77 12.13 -2.46
C ASN A 279 -7.46 10.85 -2.99
N ASN A 280 -6.74 9.72 -3.07
CA ASN A 280 -7.22 8.45 -3.62
C ASN A 280 -7.72 8.51 -5.09
N GLU A 281 -7.32 9.54 -5.83
CA GLU A 281 -7.66 9.69 -7.25
C GLU A 281 -6.50 9.27 -8.17
N PHE A 282 -6.82 9.01 -9.44
CA PHE A 282 -5.81 8.73 -10.47
C PHE A 282 -5.35 10.02 -11.14
N HIS A 283 -4.05 10.25 -11.13
CA HIS A 283 -3.42 11.41 -11.77
C HIS A 283 -2.44 10.97 -12.85
N ASN A 284 -2.26 11.81 -13.87
CA ASN A 284 -1.11 11.68 -14.76
C ASN A 284 0.11 12.25 -14.06
N THR A 285 1.01 11.38 -13.62
CA THR A 285 2.18 11.77 -12.82
C THR A 285 3.29 12.40 -13.63
N GLY A 286 3.23 12.35 -14.97
CA GLY A 286 4.30 12.87 -15.84
C GLY A 286 5.66 12.19 -15.65
N VAL A 287 5.71 11.06 -14.92
CA VAL A 287 6.95 10.32 -14.64
C VAL A 287 7.43 9.68 -15.94
N LEU A 288 8.66 10.03 -16.33
CA LEU A 288 9.29 9.49 -17.52
C LEU A 288 9.61 8.01 -17.33
N ALA A 289 9.53 7.25 -18.42
CA ALA A 289 10.00 5.87 -18.45
C ALA A 289 11.51 5.80 -18.21
N ILE A 290 11.96 4.65 -17.69
CA ILE A 290 13.39 4.30 -17.70
C ILE A 290 13.86 4.27 -19.17
N SER A 291 15.04 4.83 -19.44
CA SER A 291 15.59 4.88 -20.80
C SER A 291 15.63 3.49 -21.45
N GLY A 292 15.09 3.37 -22.66
CA GLY A 292 14.96 2.10 -23.38
C GLY A 292 13.71 1.28 -23.05
N GLN A 293 12.83 1.74 -22.15
CA GLN A 293 11.56 1.10 -21.84
C GLN A 293 10.37 1.98 -22.24
N LEU A 294 9.26 1.34 -22.59
CA LEU A 294 7.99 2.04 -22.71
C LEU A 294 7.49 2.42 -21.30
N PRO A 295 6.87 3.59 -21.12
CA PRO A 295 6.26 3.94 -19.85
C PRO A 295 5.15 2.93 -19.50
N SER A 296 5.01 2.62 -18.22
CA SER A 296 3.85 1.87 -17.72
C SER A 296 2.58 2.65 -18.07
N MET A 297 1.63 2.01 -18.74
CA MET A 297 0.35 2.63 -19.09
C MET A 297 -0.59 2.76 -17.88
N GLY A 298 -0.20 2.19 -16.73
CA GLY A 298 -0.85 2.44 -15.43
C GLY A 298 -2.34 2.12 -15.45
N ARG A 299 -3.17 3.11 -15.15
CA ARG A 299 -4.64 2.98 -15.13
C ARG A 299 -5.23 2.48 -16.44
N TYR A 300 -4.64 2.82 -17.59
CA TYR A 300 -5.11 2.36 -18.90
C TYR A 300 -5.10 0.83 -19.00
N ASP A 301 -4.04 0.18 -18.50
CA ASP A 301 -3.97 -1.28 -18.46
C ASP A 301 -4.91 -1.83 -17.38
N GLY A 302 -4.99 -1.17 -16.22
CA GLY A 302 -5.83 -1.60 -15.10
C GLY A 302 -7.31 -1.77 -15.47
N ILE A 303 -7.88 -0.81 -16.22
CA ILE A 303 -9.29 -0.88 -16.68
C ILE A 303 -9.50 -1.88 -17.82
N ARG A 304 -8.43 -2.31 -18.49
CA ARG A 304 -8.44 -3.26 -19.63
C ARG A 304 -8.19 -4.71 -19.20
N GLN A 305 -8.25 -5.02 -17.91
CA GLN A 305 -8.18 -6.40 -17.40
C GLN A 305 -9.56 -7.04 -17.06
N PRO A 306 -10.66 -6.83 -17.81
CA PRO A 306 -11.98 -7.33 -17.40
C PRO A 306 -12.06 -8.87 -17.40
N GLU A 307 -11.19 -9.58 -18.12
CA GLU A 307 -11.27 -11.05 -18.25
C GLU A 307 -10.75 -11.82 -17.03
N LYS A 308 -9.87 -11.23 -16.19
CA LYS A 308 -9.37 -11.89 -14.97
C LYS A 308 -10.18 -11.58 -13.71
N ILE A 309 -10.99 -10.52 -13.73
CA ILE A 309 -11.87 -10.15 -12.60
C ILE A 309 -13.05 -11.12 -12.49
N ARG A 310 -13.59 -11.61 -13.61
CA ARG A 310 -14.69 -12.59 -13.64
C ARG A 310 -14.31 -14.01 -13.19
N LEU A 311 -13.02 -14.31 -13.02
CA LEU A 311 -12.53 -15.66 -12.63
C LEU A 311 -12.23 -15.79 -11.13
N ILE A 312 -12.48 -14.73 -10.35
CA ILE A 312 -12.25 -14.68 -8.90
C ILE A 312 -13.57 -14.69 -8.12
N VAL A 313 -14.71 -14.47 -8.80
CA VAL A 313 -16.06 -14.50 -8.22
C VAL A 313 -16.87 -15.65 -8.81
#